data_AF-A0A973G364-F1
#
_entry.id   AF-A0A973G364-F1
#
_cell.length_a   1.000
_cell.length_b   1.000
_cell.length_c   1.000
_cell.angle_alpha   90.00
_cell.angle_beta   90.00
_cell.angle_gamma   90.00
#
_symmetry.space_group_name_H-M   'P 1'
#
loop_
_entity.id
_entity.type
_entity.pdbx_description
1 polymer ?
#
loop_
_entity_poly.entity_id
_entity_poly.type
_entity_poly.pdbx_seq_one_letter_code
_entity_poly.pdbx_strand_id
1 'polypeptide(L)'
;MSLLSMQEGIIFVDIDIPMVYVRIMTRKELKKWRAEHGYSQAKLARALSVAVMTVSRWETGLRAIPSFLHLALRCLELEGGETCKGKTTKERRVST
;
A
#
# COMPACT_ATOMS: atom_id res chain seq x y z
N MET A 1 20.43 6.32 -34.09
CA MET A 1 19.11 6.55 -34.72
C MET A 1 18.51 5.17 -34.95
N SER A 2 17.49 4.65 -34.28
CA SER A 2 16.43 5.26 -33.50
C SER A 2 15.98 4.28 -32.39
N LEU A 3 15.66 4.84 -31.23
CA LEU A 3 14.91 4.22 -30.15
C LEU A 3 13.48 3.88 -30.62
N LEU A 4 13.01 2.69 -30.27
CA LEU A 4 11.61 2.35 -29.93
C LEU A 4 11.74 1.25 -28.85
N SER A 5 11.59 1.49 -27.55
CA SER A 5 10.47 2.06 -26.79
C SER A 5 9.12 1.44 -27.16
N MET A 6 8.81 0.26 -26.62
CA MET A 6 7.43 -0.15 -26.36
C MET A 6 7.35 -1.00 -25.08
N GLN A 7 6.90 -0.32 -24.03
CA GLN A 7 6.12 -0.77 -22.86
C GLN A 7 5.98 -2.27 -22.59
N GLU A 8 6.56 -2.71 -21.46
CA GLU A 8 6.20 -3.94 -20.74
C GLU A 8 4.70 -3.94 -20.40
N GLY A 9 3.96 -4.84 -21.04
CA GLY A 9 2.54 -5.07 -20.82
C GLY A 9 2.28 -5.61 -19.42
N ILE A 10 1.69 -4.77 -18.57
CA ILE A 10 1.07 -5.21 -17.32
C ILE A 10 -0.20 -5.97 -17.74
N ILE A 11 -0.17 -7.29 -17.57
CA ILE A 11 -1.31 -8.21 -17.72
C ILE A 11 -2.54 -7.64 -17.00
N PHE A 12 -3.51 -7.19 -17.79
CA PHE A 12 -4.87 -6.85 -17.39
C PHE A 12 -5.58 -8.18 -17.10
N VAL A 13 -5.67 -8.54 -15.83
CA VAL A 13 -6.38 -9.75 -15.42
C VAL A 13 -7.87 -9.44 -15.36
N ASP A 14 -8.59 -9.82 -16.43
CA ASP A 14 -10.02 -10.09 -16.40
C ASP A 14 -10.25 -11.28 -15.45
N ILE A 15 -10.67 -10.98 -14.23
CA ILE A 15 -10.88 -11.97 -13.17
C ILE A 15 -12.38 -12.12 -12.94
N ASP A 16 -12.99 -13.04 -13.69
CA ASP A 16 -14.19 -13.76 -13.25
C ASP A 16 -13.73 -14.89 -12.30
N ILE A 17 -13.51 -14.56 -11.02
CA ILE A 17 -13.30 -15.58 -9.96
C ILE A 17 -14.62 -15.78 -9.21
N PRO A 18 -15.26 -16.95 -9.34
CA PRO A 18 -16.41 -17.29 -8.53
C PRO A 18 -15.98 -17.82 -7.15
N MET A 19 -16.63 -17.30 -6.12
CA MET A 19 -16.80 -17.89 -4.79
C MET A 19 -15.54 -18.18 -3.95
N VAL A 20 -14.59 -17.26 -3.91
CA VAL A 20 -13.85 -16.99 -2.66
C VAL A 20 -14.12 -15.53 -2.36
N TYR A 21 -14.79 -15.21 -1.26
CA TYR A 21 -15.05 -13.83 -0.85
C TYR A 21 -13.74 -13.14 -0.46
N VAL A 22 -12.87 -12.89 -1.44
CA VAL A 22 -11.82 -11.89 -1.31
C VAL A 22 -12.53 -10.56 -1.12
N ARG A 23 -12.61 -10.11 0.14
CA ARG A 23 -13.03 -8.75 0.46
C ARG A 23 -11.98 -7.79 -0.09
N ILE A 24 -12.12 -7.44 -1.37
CA ILE A 24 -11.35 -6.38 -1.99
C ILE A 24 -11.94 -5.07 -1.47
N MET A 25 -11.18 -4.39 -0.61
CA MET A 25 -11.58 -3.08 -0.14
C MET A 25 -11.41 -2.07 -1.28
N THR A 26 -12.42 -1.23 -1.47
CA THR A 26 -12.40 -0.18 -2.48
C THR A 26 -11.55 1.00 -2.04
N ARG A 27 -11.09 1.80 -3.01
CA ARG A 27 -10.33 3.04 -2.75
C ARG A 27 -11.07 4.04 -1.85
N LYS A 28 -12.40 4.10 -1.97
CA LYS A 28 -13.24 4.98 -1.14
C LYS A 28 -13.31 4.49 0.30
N GLU A 29 -13.45 3.18 0.49
CA GLU A 29 -13.45 2.55 1.82
C GLU A 29 -12.09 2.72 2.51
N LEU A 30 -10.98 2.51 1.80
CA LEU A 30 -9.64 2.75 2.35
C LEU A 30 -9.47 4.19 2.87
N LYS A 31 -9.90 5.16 2.06
CA LYS A 31 -9.80 6.58 2.43
C LYS A 31 -10.70 6.92 3.62
N LYS A 32 -11.91 6.35 3.66
CA LYS A 32 -12.86 6.51 4.77
C LYS A 32 -12.31 5.92 6.05
N TRP A 33 -11.88 4.65 6.02
CA TRP A 33 -11.26 3.96 7.16
C TRP A 33 -10.09 4.77 7.73
N ARG A 34 -9.22 5.28 6.85
CA ARG A 34 -8.07 6.09 7.23
C ARG A 34 -8.47 7.37 7.96
N ALA A 35 -9.52 8.05 7.50
CA ALA A 35 -10.02 9.27 8.13
C ALA A 35 -10.66 8.99 9.49
N GLU A 36 -11.47 7.92 9.60
CA GLU A 36 -12.14 7.52 10.84
C GLU A 36 -11.14 7.13 11.94
N HIS A 37 -10.02 6.52 11.57
CA HIS A 37 -8.98 6.09 12.51
C HIS A 37 -7.85 7.13 12.70
N GLY A 38 -8.01 8.36 12.17
CA GLY A 38 -7.04 9.44 12.38
C GLY A 38 -5.66 9.19 11.75
N TYR A 39 -5.59 8.39 10.68
CA TYR A 39 -4.35 8.12 9.96
C TYR A 39 -4.10 9.14 8.84
N SER A 40 -2.88 9.66 8.73
CA SER A 40 -2.42 10.30 7.49
C SER A 40 -1.93 9.22 6.51
N GLN A 41 -1.82 9.52 5.22
CA GLN A 41 -1.25 8.57 4.25
C GLN A 41 0.15 8.11 4.68
N ALA A 42 0.96 9.02 5.24
CA ALA A 42 2.28 8.70 5.76
C ALA A 42 2.22 7.84 7.03
N LYS A 43 1.26 8.08 7.93
CA LYS A 43 1.09 7.27 9.16
C LYS A 43 0.66 5.85 8.80
N LEU A 44 -0.28 5.70 7.88
CA LEU A 44 -0.73 4.39 7.39
C LEU A 44 0.40 3.65 6.67
N ALA A 45 1.15 4.34 5.82
CA ALA A 45 2.29 3.76 5.12
C ALA A 45 3.36 3.25 6.09
N ARG A 46 3.64 4.00 7.16
CA ARG A 46 4.54 3.57 8.23
C ARG A 46 4.01 2.34 8.97
N ALA A 47 2.73 2.34 9.34
CA ALA A 47 2.10 1.22 10.04
C ALA A 47 2.13 -0.08 9.21
N LEU A 48 1.93 0.03 7.90
CA LEU A 48 1.98 -1.09 6.96
C LEU A 48 3.39 -1.39 6.42
N SER A 49 4.41 -0.63 6.85
CA SER A 49 5.79 -0.73 6.33
C SER A 49 5.88 -0.65 4.79
N VAL A 50 5.09 0.22 4.17
CA VAL A 50 5.11 0.48 2.72
C VAL A 50 5.52 1.93 2.43
N ALA A 51 5.92 2.21 1.19
CA ALA A 51 6.15 3.58 0.76
C ALA A 51 4.83 4.39 0.75
N VAL A 52 4.90 5.68 1.10
CA VAL A 52 3.73 6.59 1.10
C VAL A 52 3.06 6.65 -0.29
N MET A 53 3.87 6.61 -1.35
CA MET A 53 3.34 6.58 -2.73
C MET A 53 2.50 5.33 -3.02
N THR A 54 2.76 4.21 -2.36
CA THR A 54 1.96 3.00 -2.51
C THR A 54 0.53 3.24 -2.00
N VAL A 55 0.39 3.85 -0.83
CA VAL A 55 -0.93 4.22 -0.27
C VAL A 55 -1.64 5.23 -1.16
N SER A 56 -0.92 6.24 -1.66
CA SER A 56 -1.48 7.21 -2.62
C SER A 56 -1.99 6.54 -3.90
N ARG A 57 -1.23 5.59 -4.46
CA ARG A 57 -1.63 4.83 -5.66
C ARG A 57 -2.85 3.94 -5.42
N TRP A 58 -2.99 3.39 -4.22
CA TRP A 58 -4.20 2.66 -3.82
C TRP A 58 -5.42 3.57 -3.71
N GLU A 59 -5.29 4.73 -3.06
CA GLU A 59 -6.39 5.69 -2.90
C GLU A 59 -6.83 6.33 -4.22
N THR A 60 -5.90 6.56 -5.14
CA THR A 60 -6.19 7.10 -6.48
C THR A 60 -6.73 6.05 -7.45
N GLY A 61 -6.41 4.78 -7.22
CA GLY A 61 -6.74 3.68 -8.13
C GLY A 61 -5.73 3.45 -9.24
N LEU A 62 -4.57 4.13 -9.19
CA LEU A 62 -3.43 3.83 -10.07
C LEU A 62 -2.85 2.44 -9.84
N ARG A 63 -3.10 1.85 -8.66
CA ARG A 63 -2.75 0.47 -8.34
C ARG A 63 -3.92 -0.23 -7.66
N ALA A 64 -4.15 -1.48 -8.05
CA ALA A 64 -5.09 -2.35 -7.37
C ALA A 64 -4.74 -2.49 -5.88
N ILE A 65 -5.77 -2.53 -5.05
CA ILE A 65 -5.62 -2.74 -3.61
C ILE A 65 -5.36 -4.22 -3.38
N PRO A 66 -4.30 -4.60 -2.63
CA PRO A 66 -4.04 -6.00 -2.32
C PRO A 66 -5.21 -6.61 -1.55
N SER A 67 -5.60 -7.84 -1.91
CA SER A 67 -6.74 -8.53 -1.30
C SER A 67 -6.57 -8.73 0.21
N PHE A 68 -5.35 -8.86 0.72
CA PHE A 68 -5.05 -9.03 2.14
C PHE A 68 -5.01 -7.71 2.93
N LEU A 69 -5.14 -6.54 2.28
CA LEU A 69 -5.04 -5.25 2.97
C LEU A 69 -6.07 -5.12 4.10
N HIS A 70 -7.27 -5.65 3.91
CA HIS A 70 -8.32 -5.62 4.93
C HIS A 70 -7.92 -6.35 6.22
N LEU A 71 -7.11 -7.41 6.14
CA LEU A 71 -6.59 -8.12 7.33
C LEU A 71 -5.59 -7.24 8.08
N ALA A 72 -4.67 -6.60 7.35
CA ALA A 72 -3.68 -5.71 7.95
C ALA A 72 -4.35 -4.53 8.66
N LEU A 73 -5.39 -3.95 8.07
CA LEU A 73 -6.17 -2.88 8.71
C LEU A 73 -6.87 -3.37 9.98
N ARG A 74 -7.47 -4.56 9.94
CA ARG A 74 -8.08 -5.17 11.13
C ARG A 74 -7.06 -5.41 12.26
N CYS A 75 -5.83 -5.79 11.94
CA CYS A 75 -4.78 -5.91 12.95
C CYS A 75 -4.46 -4.54 13.58
N LEU A 76 -4.41 -3.47 12.78
CA LEU A 76 -4.19 -2.11 13.30
C LEU A 76 -5.32 -1.60 14.19
N GLU A 77 -6.57 -2.02 13.95
CA GLU A 77 -7.71 -1.73 14.84
C GLU A 77 -7.55 -2.40 16.22
N LEU A 78 -7.02 -3.63 16.25
CA LEU A 78 -6.88 -4.41 17.48
C LEU A 78 -5.66 -4.02 18.31
N GLU A 79 -4.54 -3.66 17.66
CA GLU A 79 -3.25 -3.44 18.34
C GLU A 79 -3.02 -1.99 18.81
N GLY A 80 -3.89 -1.04 18.48
CA GLY A 80 -3.73 0.34 18.95
C GLY A 80 -2.42 1.01 18.48
N GLY A 81 -1.91 0.64 17.30
CA GLY A 81 -1.03 1.51 16.49
C GLY A 81 0.28 2.03 17.11
N GLU A 82 0.95 1.29 17.99
CA GLU A 82 2.30 1.64 18.47
C GLU A 82 3.34 0.57 18.18
N THR A 83 3.82 0.48 16.93
CA THR A 83 5.04 -0.29 16.64
C THR A 83 6.28 0.59 16.83
N CYS A 84 7.14 0.17 17.74
CA CYS A 84 8.34 0.86 18.21
C CYS A 84 9.33 1.19 17.06
N LYS A 85 9.96 2.37 17.13
CA LYS A 85 10.84 2.96 16.11
C LYS A 85 12.12 2.13 15.86
N GLY A 86 12.19 1.41 14.74
CA GLY A 86 13.44 0.91 14.17
C GLY A 86 14.20 2.02 13.44
N LYS A 87 15.30 2.52 14.02
CA LYS A 87 16.21 3.48 13.38
C LYS A 87 17.06 2.73 12.33
N THR A 88 16.83 2.94 11.04
CA THR A 88 17.82 2.56 10.02
C THR A 88 18.93 3.60 10.00
N THR A 89 20.02 3.33 10.72
CA THR A 89 21.29 4.05 10.64
C THR A 89 21.86 3.90 9.22
N LYS A 90 21.80 4.97 8.43
CA LYS A 90 22.52 5.04 7.14
C LYS A 90 23.99 5.30 7.45
N GLU A 91 24.78 4.22 7.45
CA GLU A 91 26.23 4.27 7.58
C GLU A 91 26.83 5.07 6.41
N ARG A 92 27.41 6.25 6.71
CA ARG A 92 28.16 7.04 5.75
C ARG A 92 29.52 6.37 5.58
N ARG A 93 29.74 5.70 4.45
CA ARG A 93 31.11 5.38 4.01
C ARG A 93 31.77 6.68 3.57
N VAL A 94 32.69 7.16 4.40
CA VAL A 94 33.72 8.12 3.99
C VAL A 94 34.74 7.30 3.20
N SER A 95 34.80 7.51 1.89
CA SER A 95 35.89 7.00 1.06
C SER A 95 36.92 8.11 0.89
N THR A 96 38.08 7.87 1.48
CA THR A 96 39.37 8.53 1.24
C THR A 96 39.77 8.50 -0.22
#